data_AF-A0A3D1PKI6-F1
#
_entry.id   AF-A0A3D1PKI6-F1
#
_cell.length_a   1.000
_cell.length_b   1.000
_cell.length_c   1.000
_cell.angle_alpha   90.00
_cell.angle_beta   90.00
_cell.angle_gamma   90.00
#
_symmetry.space_group_name_H-M   'P 1'
#
loop_
_entity.id
_entity.type
_entity.pdbx_description
1 polymer ?
#
loop_
_entity_poly.entity_id
_entity_poly.type
_entity_poly.pdbx_seq_one_letter_code
_entity_poly.pdbx_strand_id
1 'polypeptide(L)'
;MKKEVILVPKDKCPLDVLAEMGERIRKSWIFLHENAYQYLLKSDGANHSTGNSMNANQTTLITWAATKDYPKTVVFCEVPSARGWGKITSIEAEDISFGLSTNDPEDIYFLKMDE
;
A
#
# COMPACT_ATOMS: atom_id res chain seq x y z
N MET A 1 -8.55 14.03 -12.71
CA MET A 1 -7.66 13.26 -11.82
C MET A 1 -7.43 14.02 -10.53
N LYS A 2 -8.06 13.59 -9.43
CA LYS A 2 -7.82 14.18 -8.10
C LYS A 2 -6.51 13.65 -7.54
N LYS A 3 -5.80 14.48 -6.77
CA LYS A 3 -4.64 14.08 -5.97
C LYS A 3 -4.93 14.38 -4.51
N GLU A 4 -4.78 13.40 -3.64
CA GLU A 4 -5.13 13.55 -2.22
C GLU A 4 -4.07 12.90 -1.33
N VAL A 5 -3.67 13.62 -0.29
CA VAL A 5 -2.84 13.08 0.78
C VAL A 5 -3.76 12.64 1.91
N ILE A 6 -3.66 11.37 2.28
CA ILE A 6 -4.41 10.74 3.35
C ILE A 6 -3.45 10.54 4.53
N LEU A 7 -3.74 11.23 5.64
CA LEU A 7 -3.05 11.02 6.89
C LEU A 7 -3.66 9.82 7.60
N VAL A 8 -2.88 8.76 7.74
CA VAL A 8 -3.27 7.53 8.42
C VAL A 8 -3.08 7.73 9.92
N PRO A 9 -4.14 7.58 10.74
CA PRO A 9 -4.03 7.68 12.19
C PRO A 9 -2.94 6.74 12.75
N LYS A 10 -2.25 7.16 13.82
CA LYS A 10 -1.11 6.43 14.40
C LYS A 10 -1.45 5.00 14.85
N ASP A 11 -2.69 4.79 15.25
CA ASP A 11 -3.25 3.54 15.75
C ASP A 11 -3.85 2.66 14.65
N LYS A 12 -3.72 3.05 13.38
CA LYS A 12 -4.36 2.38 12.25
C LYS A 12 -3.38 1.88 11.20
N CYS A 13 -3.66 0.72 10.61
CA CYS A 13 -2.90 0.23 9.48
C CYS A 13 -3.24 1.02 8.20
N PRO A 14 -2.25 1.40 7.38
CA PRO A 14 -2.52 2.00 6.06
C PRO A 14 -3.47 1.18 5.17
N LEU A 15 -3.41 -0.16 5.26
CA LEU A 15 -4.27 -1.04 4.45
C LEU A 15 -5.73 -1.01 4.91
N ASP A 16 -6.00 -0.82 6.20
CA ASP A 16 -7.37 -0.66 6.72
C ASP A 16 -8.03 0.60 6.14
N VAL A 17 -7.25 1.68 5.99
CA VAL A 17 -7.74 2.91 5.35
C VAL A 17 -8.10 2.65 3.88
N LEU A 18 -7.31 1.85 3.17
CA LEU A 18 -7.62 1.46 1.79
C LEU A 18 -8.87 0.58 1.70
N ALA A 19 -9.03 -0.38 2.62
CA ALA A 19 -10.22 -1.23 2.70
C ALA A 19 -11.49 -0.39 2.93
N GLU A 20 -11.44 0.58 3.85
CA GLU A 20 -12.55 1.50 4.11
C GLU A 20 -12.91 2.41 2.93
N MET A 21 -11.92 2.75 2.09
CA MET A 21 -12.19 3.50 0.87
C MET A 21 -12.94 2.67 -0.19
N GLY A 22 -12.84 1.34 -0.12
CA GLY A 22 -13.55 0.40 -1.00
C GLY A 22 -13.42 0.74 -2.48
N GLU A 23 -14.54 0.74 -3.21
CA GLU A 23 -14.55 0.96 -4.67
C GLU A 23 -13.93 2.30 -5.11
N ARG A 24 -13.80 3.28 -4.22
CA ARG A 24 -13.19 4.59 -4.54
C ARG A 24 -11.75 4.47 -5.01
N ILE A 25 -11.01 3.44 -4.58
CA ILE A 25 -9.60 3.25 -4.96
C ILE A 25 -9.40 2.32 -6.16
N ARG A 26 -10.46 1.69 -6.69
CA ARG A 26 -10.35 0.61 -7.69
C ARG A 26 -9.55 0.95 -8.94
N LYS A 27 -9.62 2.20 -9.40
CA LYS A 27 -8.86 2.71 -10.56
C LYS A 27 -7.93 3.86 -10.18
N SER A 28 -7.31 3.77 -9.02
CA SER A 28 -6.41 4.83 -8.54
C SER A 28 -4.93 4.46 -8.71
N TRP A 29 -4.04 5.42 -8.50
CA TRP A 29 -2.68 5.11 -8.05
C TRP A 29 -2.57 5.38 -6.57
N ILE A 30 -1.88 4.48 -5.87
CA ILE A 30 -1.66 4.59 -4.43
C ILE A 30 -0.15 4.65 -4.21
N PHE A 31 0.27 5.67 -3.48
CA PHE A 31 1.66 5.87 -3.09
C PHE A 31 1.77 5.82 -1.57
N LEU A 32 2.72 5.05 -1.06
CA LEU A 32 3.05 4.98 0.36
C LEU A 32 4.25 5.89 0.64
N HIS A 33 4.11 6.80 1.60
CA HIS A 33 5.25 7.50 2.15
C HIS A 33 6.16 6.51 2.89
N GLU A 34 7.44 6.83 3.00
CA GLU A 34 8.41 6.00 3.72
C GLU A 34 7.94 5.58 5.13
N ASN A 35 7.30 6.47 5.88
CA ASN A 35 6.80 6.12 7.22
C ASN A 35 5.64 5.10 7.20
N ALA A 36 4.76 5.13 6.20
CA ALA A 36 3.66 4.18 6.03
C ALA A 36 4.18 2.85 5.53
N TYR A 37 5.13 2.86 4.60
CA TYR A 37 5.86 1.67 4.18
C TYR A 37 6.54 0.97 5.36
N GLN A 38 7.31 1.70 6.17
CA GLN A 38 7.97 1.16 7.35
C GLN A 38 6.99 0.64 8.40
N TYR A 39 5.82 1.27 8.55
CA TYR A 39 4.76 0.75 9.40
C TYR A 39 4.32 -0.64 8.94
N LEU A 40 4.05 -0.82 7.65
CA LEU A 40 3.63 -2.11 7.09
C LEU A 40 4.70 -3.20 7.26
N LEU A 41 5.99 -2.87 7.09
CA LEU A 41 7.06 -3.85 7.30
C LEU A 41 7.17 -4.35 8.74
N LYS A 42 6.74 -3.53 9.70
CA LYS A 42 6.82 -3.79 11.15
C LYS A 42 5.49 -4.21 11.76
N SER A 43 4.42 -4.25 10.97
CA SER A 43 3.11 -4.63 11.49
C SER A 43 3.11 -6.11 11.85
N ASP A 44 2.28 -6.47 12.83
CA ASP A 44 2.23 -7.84 13.32
C ASP A 44 1.82 -8.81 12.21
N GLY A 45 2.47 -9.97 12.16
CA GLY A 45 2.27 -10.98 11.11
C GLY A 45 2.81 -10.64 9.71
N ALA A 46 3.42 -9.46 9.51
CA ALA A 46 3.99 -9.07 8.22
C ALA A 46 5.24 -9.91 7.90
N ASN A 47 5.23 -10.59 6.75
CA ASN A 47 6.41 -11.21 6.17
C ASN A 47 6.76 -10.49 4.87
N HIS A 48 8.03 -10.13 4.68
CA HIS A 48 8.44 -9.36 3.52
C HIS A 48 9.75 -9.85 2.89
N SER A 49 9.85 -9.66 1.58
CA SER A 49 11.07 -9.91 0.81
C SER A 49 11.27 -8.78 -0.19
N THR A 50 12.45 -8.18 -0.17
CA THR A 50 12.83 -7.11 -1.10
C THR A 50 13.69 -7.69 -2.23
N GLY A 51 13.28 -7.44 -3.46
CA GLY A 51 14.00 -7.84 -4.67
C GLY A 51 14.48 -6.63 -5.47
N ASN A 52 15.54 -6.85 -6.25
CA ASN A 52 15.93 -5.89 -7.28
C ASN A 52 15.10 -6.15 -8.54
N SER A 53 14.26 -5.19 -8.94
CA SER A 53 13.69 -5.18 -10.29
C SER A 53 14.79 -4.76 -11.28
N MET A 54 14.84 -5.36 -12.47
CA MET A 54 15.73 -4.92 -13.56
C MET A 54 15.41 -3.48 -14.01
N ASN A 55 14.26 -2.95 -13.62
CA ASN A 55 13.72 -1.69 -14.09
C ASN A 55 13.63 -0.70 -12.90
N ALA A 56 14.78 -0.11 -12.57
CA ALA A 56 15.01 1.13 -11.81
C ALA A 56 14.60 1.25 -10.33
N ASN A 57 13.56 0.56 -9.83
CA ASN A 57 13.17 0.65 -8.41
C ASN A 57 13.20 -0.73 -7.73
N GLN A 58 13.79 -0.82 -6.54
CA GLN A 58 13.63 -2.01 -5.70
C GLN A 58 12.15 -2.18 -5.36
N THR A 59 11.68 -3.42 -5.35
CA THR A 59 10.29 -3.74 -5.00
C THR A 59 10.27 -4.67 -3.80
N THR A 60 9.27 -4.48 -2.95
CA THR A 60 9.03 -5.33 -1.79
C THR A 60 7.69 -6.02 -1.95
N LEU A 61 7.71 -7.34 -1.76
CA LEU A 61 6.54 -8.16 -1.51
C LEU A 61 6.32 -8.18 0.00
N ILE A 62 5.12 -7.80 0.46
CA ILE A 62 4.70 -7.90 1.86
C ILE A 62 3.46 -8.81 1.90
N THR A 63 3.43 -9.74 2.85
CA THR A 63 2.38 -10.76 2.98
C THR A 63 1.92 -10.88 4.42
N TRP A 64 0.60 -11.07 4.57
CA TRP A 64 -0.05 -11.43 5.82
C TRP A 64 -0.89 -12.68 5.61
N ALA A 65 -0.82 -13.62 6.55
CA ALA A 65 -1.70 -14.77 6.57
C ALA A 65 -3.13 -14.34 6.93
N ALA A 66 -4.12 -15.07 6.42
CA ALA A 66 -5.51 -14.86 6.85
C ALA A 66 -5.64 -15.11 8.36
N THR A 67 -6.39 -14.25 9.04
CA THR A 67 -6.77 -14.38 10.44
C THR A 67 -8.29 -14.51 10.54
N LYS A 68 -8.82 -14.55 11.76
CA LYS A 68 -10.28 -14.50 11.97
C LYS A 68 -10.87 -13.15 11.54
N ASP A 69 -10.11 -12.08 11.72
CA ASP A 69 -10.61 -10.70 11.58
C ASP A 69 -10.21 -10.06 10.24
N TYR A 70 -9.15 -10.57 9.60
CA TYR A 70 -8.60 -10.03 8.35
C TYR A 70 -8.33 -11.12 7.32
N PRO A 71 -8.62 -10.87 6.03
CA PRO A 71 -8.30 -11.82 4.96
C PRO A 71 -6.79 -11.95 4.76
N LYS A 72 -6.40 -12.92 3.95
CA LYS A 72 -5.02 -12.99 3.45
C LYS A 72 -4.77 -11.74 2.60
N THR A 73 -3.66 -11.06 2.86
CA THR A 73 -3.29 -9.83 2.13
C THR A 73 -1.89 -9.95 1.57
N VAL A 74 -1.73 -9.60 0.30
CA VAL A 74 -0.46 -9.54 -0.40
C VAL A 74 -0.32 -8.16 -1.02
N VAL A 75 0.79 -7.47 -0.77
CA VAL A 75 1.08 -6.14 -1.32
C VAL A 75 2.40 -6.19 -2.05
N PHE A 76 2.42 -5.74 -3.30
CA PHE A 76 3.63 -5.42 -4.02
C PHE A 76 3.76 -3.91 -4.15
N CYS A 77 4.89 -3.38 -3.71
CA CYS A 77 5.15 -1.94 -3.76
C CYS A 77 6.62 -1.65 -4.06
N GLU A 78 6.86 -0.47 -4.62
CA GLU A 78 8.20 0.09 -4.74
C GLU A 78 8.73 0.47 -3.36
N VAL A 79 10.02 0.23 -3.13
CA VAL A 79 10.72 0.72 -1.94
C VAL A 79 10.82 2.25 -2.04
N PRO A 80 10.26 3.02 -1.09
CA PRO A 80 10.40 4.46 -1.10
C PRO A 80 11.86 4.86 -0.88
N SER A 81 12.28 6.00 -1.46
CA SER A 81 13.51 6.65 -1.02
C SER A 81 13.33 7.23 0.39
N ALA A 82 14.43 7.63 1.05
CA ALA A 82 14.35 8.24 2.37
C ALA A 82 13.44 9.49 2.34
N ARG A 83 12.34 9.47 3.11
CA ARG A 83 11.27 10.50 3.11
C ARG A 83 10.54 10.66 1.77
N GLY A 84 10.63 9.64 0.91
CA GLY A 84 10.02 9.59 -0.40
C GLY A 84 8.70 8.82 -0.40
N TRP A 85 8.27 8.50 -1.61
CA TRP A 85 7.02 7.80 -1.89
C TRP A 85 7.32 6.60 -2.79
N GLY A 86 6.79 5.43 -2.43
CA GLY A 86 6.82 4.22 -3.25
C GLY A 86 5.42 3.90 -3.77
N LYS A 87 5.28 3.58 -5.06
CA LYS A 87 4.00 3.21 -5.63
C LYS A 87 3.62 1.78 -5.21
N ILE A 88 2.35 1.56 -4.87
CA ILE A 88 1.79 0.21 -4.81
C ILE A 88 1.49 -0.26 -6.24
N THR A 89 2.12 -1.36 -6.64
CA THR A 89 1.94 -1.94 -7.98
C THR A 89 0.78 -2.91 -8.04
N SER A 90 0.52 -3.63 -6.94
CA SER A 90 -0.64 -4.52 -6.80
C SER A 90 -0.97 -4.79 -5.33
N ILE A 91 -2.23 -5.10 -5.07
CA ILE A 91 -2.71 -5.65 -3.79
C ILE A 91 -3.60 -6.84 -4.11
N GLU A 92 -3.44 -7.94 -3.40
CA GLU A 92 -4.38 -9.05 -3.40
C GLU A 92 -4.97 -9.17 -1.99
N ALA A 93 -6.19 -8.67 -1.82
CA ALA A 93 -6.99 -8.78 -0.61
C ALA A 93 -8.48 -8.65 -0.98
N GLU A 94 -9.35 -9.46 -0.38
CA GLU A 94 -10.77 -9.50 -0.76
C GLU A 94 -11.56 -8.26 -0.30
N ASP A 95 -11.06 -7.56 0.71
CA ASP A 95 -11.65 -6.37 1.32
C ASP A 95 -11.09 -5.05 0.76
N ILE A 96 -10.12 -5.10 -0.15
CA ILE A 96 -9.52 -3.94 -0.81
C ILE A 96 -9.84 -3.99 -2.30
N SER A 97 -10.61 -3.02 -2.80
CA SER A 97 -11.04 -2.97 -4.22
C SER A 97 -9.91 -2.68 -5.23
N PHE A 98 -8.64 -2.69 -4.81
CA PHE A 98 -7.47 -2.44 -5.65
C PHE A 98 -6.72 -3.74 -5.92
N GLY A 99 -6.74 -4.23 -7.17
CA GLY A 99 -6.03 -5.46 -7.56
C GLY A 99 -4.66 -5.20 -8.20
N LEU A 100 -4.67 -4.45 -9.30
CA LEU A 100 -3.48 -4.12 -10.10
C LEU A 100 -3.47 -2.63 -10.40
N SER A 101 -2.30 -1.99 -10.35
CA SER A 101 -2.19 -0.59 -10.72
C SER A 101 -2.52 -0.40 -12.20
N THR A 102 -3.48 0.47 -12.51
CA THR A 102 -3.86 0.85 -13.88
C THR A 102 -2.80 1.74 -14.53
N ASN A 103 -2.73 1.81 -15.86
CA ASN A 103 -1.90 2.83 -16.55
C ASN A 103 -2.62 4.18 -16.71
N ASP A 104 -3.94 4.18 -16.57
CA ASP A 104 -4.80 5.37 -16.67
C ASP A 104 -5.64 5.48 -15.39
N PRO A 105 -5.10 6.08 -14.32
CA PRO A 105 -5.81 6.22 -13.05
C PRO A 105 -6.82 7.37 -13.10
N GLU A 106 -7.98 7.16 -12.48
CA GLU A 106 -8.96 8.23 -12.27
C GLU A 106 -8.51 9.18 -11.16
N ASP A 107 -7.86 8.65 -10.12
CA ASP A 107 -7.38 9.38 -8.94
C ASP A 107 -5.98 8.94 -8.49
N ILE A 108 -5.30 9.78 -7.71
CA ILE A 108 -4.03 9.45 -7.07
C ILE A 108 -4.13 9.74 -5.56
N TYR A 109 -3.83 8.73 -4.75
CA TYR A 109 -3.81 8.80 -3.29
C TYR A 109 -2.38 8.63 -2.76
N PHE A 110 -2.04 9.44 -1.77
CA PHE A 110 -0.75 9.45 -1.08
C PHE A 110 -0.99 9.16 0.40
N LEU A 111 -0.63 7.98 0.88
CA LEU A 111 -0.81 7.59 2.28
C LEU A 111 0.44 7.86 3.09
N LYS A 112 0.31 8.65 4.16
CA LYS A 112 1.38 8.95 5.12
C LYS A 112 0.87 8.72 6.53
N MET A 113 1.66 8.11 7.40
CA MET A 113 1.31 8.05 8.83
C MET A 113 1.29 9.45 9.43
N ASP A 114 0.31 9.74 10.27
CA ASP A 114 0.27 10.94 11.10
C ASP A 114 1.38 10.89 12.15
N GLU A 115 2.14 11.97 12.32
CA GLU A 115 3.41 12.01 13.10
C GLU A 115 3.27 12.64 14.49
#